data_AF-A0A0S7ZR79-F1
#
_entry.id   AF-A0A0S7ZR79-F1
#
_cell.length_a   1.000
_cell.length_b   1.000
_cell.length_c   1.000
_cell.angle_alpha   90.00
_cell.angle_beta   90.00
_cell.angle_gamma   90.00
#
_symmetry.space_group_name_H-M   'P 1'
#
loop_
_entity.id
_entity.type
_entity.pdbx_description
1 polymer ?
#
loop_
_entity_poly.entity_id
_entity_poly.type
_entity_poly.pdbx_seq_one_letter_code
_entity_poly.pdbx_strand_id
1 'polypeptide(L)'
;WPKEQVQVWALNYLQQAADAGVIGERDEAQLLQWFDWMGVQRHLKATGIFARLNHRDGKPGYLLDIPRTLSYVVDVTSRYPELQLLNDFLQQRIDNINP
;
A
#
# COMPACT_ATOMS: atom_id res chain seq x y z
N TRP A 1 6.97 -6.56 -6.16
CA TRP A 1 6.61 -7.76 -6.93
C TRP A 1 5.60 -7.37 -7.98
N PRO A 2 5.53 -8.09 -9.12
CA PRO A 2 4.44 -7.95 -10.08
C PRO A 2 3.08 -8.07 -9.38
N LYS A 3 2.11 -7.25 -9.78
CA LYS A 3 0.80 -7.19 -9.13
C LYS A 3 0.06 -8.52 -9.21
N GLU A 4 0.14 -9.18 -10.35
CA GLU A 4 -0.48 -10.47 -10.63
C GLU A 4 0.04 -11.54 -9.66
N GLN A 5 1.34 -11.50 -9.36
CA GLN A 5 1.94 -12.42 -8.40
C GLN A 5 1.44 -12.18 -6.96
N VAL A 6 1.30 -10.91 -6.56
CA VAL A 6 0.78 -10.54 -5.24
C VAL A 6 -0.69 -10.97 -5.09
N GLN A 7 -1.49 -10.76 -6.13
CA GLN A 7 -2.90 -11.18 -6.14
C GLN A 7 -3.04 -12.70 -6.02
N VAL A 8 -2.24 -13.48 -6.76
CA VAL A 8 -2.21 -14.94 -6.63
C VAL A 8 -1.90 -15.36 -5.19
N TRP A 9 -0.92 -14.73 -4.54
CA TRP A 9 -0.60 -15.05 -3.14
C TRP A 9 -1.73 -14.67 -2.17
N ALA A 10 -2.37 -13.52 -2.36
CA ALA A 10 -3.48 -13.09 -1.52
C ALA A 10 -4.68 -14.06 -1.63
N LEU A 11 -5.04 -14.47 -2.84
CA LEU A 11 -6.13 -15.42 -3.06
C LEU A 11 -5.80 -16.83 -2.57
N ASN A 12 -4.55 -17.28 -2.74
CA ASN A 12 -4.08 -18.54 -2.14
C ASN A 12 -4.14 -18.51 -0.61
N TYR A 13 -3.90 -17.36 0.01
CA TYR A 13 -4.07 -17.19 1.45
C TYR A 13 -5.55 -17.28 1.85
N LEU A 14 -6.46 -16.61 1.14
CA LEU A 14 -7.90 -16.71 1.42
C LEU A 14 -8.39 -18.15 1.34
N GLN A 15 -7.96 -18.90 0.32
CA GLN A 15 -8.29 -20.30 0.17
C GLN A 15 -7.85 -21.11 1.41
N GLN A 16 -6.58 -20.98 1.81
CA GLN A 16 -6.04 -21.68 2.98
C GLN A 16 -6.71 -21.25 4.29
N ALA A 17 -6.99 -19.95 4.46
CA ALA A 17 -7.62 -19.40 5.66
C ALA A 17 -9.08 -19.88 5.79
N ALA A 18 -9.80 -20.00 4.68
CA ALA A 18 -11.14 -20.55 4.66
C ALA A 18 -11.15 -22.06 4.91
N ASP A 19 -10.23 -22.82 4.30
CA ASP A 19 -10.06 -24.26 4.58
C ASP A 19 -9.73 -24.52 6.07
N ALA A 20 -8.98 -23.61 6.70
CA ALA A 20 -8.65 -23.66 8.12
C ALA A 20 -9.75 -23.11 9.05
N GLY A 21 -10.88 -22.63 8.52
CA GLY A 21 -11.98 -22.05 9.29
C GLY A 21 -11.65 -20.70 9.97
N VAL A 22 -10.59 -20.02 9.55
CA VAL A 22 -10.19 -18.69 10.04
C VAL A 22 -11.08 -17.60 9.45
N ILE A 23 -11.49 -17.77 8.19
CA ILE A 23 -12.40 -16.88 7.47
C ILE A 23 -13.63 -17.69 7.08
N GLY A 24 -14.82 -17.11 7.30
CA GLY A 24 -16.08 -17.76 6.94
C GLY A 24 -16.31 -17.78 5.44
N GLU A 25 -16.76 -16.65 4.89
CA GLU A 25 -17.11 -16.53 3.48
C GLU A 25 -15.89 -16.20 2.60
N ARG A 26 -15.79 -16.87 1.45
CA ARG A 26 -14.76 -16.62 0.44
C ARG A 26 -15.20 -15.50 -0.48
N ASP A 27 -15.01 -14.26 -0.04
CA ASP A 27 -15.15 -13.09 -0.89
C ASP A 27 -13.76 -12.60 -1.34
N GLU A 28 -13.39 -12.99 -2.56
CA GLU A 28 -12.11 -12.61 -3.17
C GLU A 28 -12.00 -11.10 -3.39
N ALA A 29 -13.11 -10.46 -3.82
CA ALA A 29 -13.12 -9.04 -4.12
C ALA A 29 -12.95 -8.22 -2.84
N GLN A 30 -13.68 -8.60 -1.78
CA GLN A 30 -13.57 -7.95 -0.48
C GLN A 30 -12.19 -8.14 0.13
N LEU A 31 -11.62 -9.35 0.05
CA LEU A 31 -10.27 -9.62 0.51
C LEU A 31 -9.25 -8.75 -0.22
N LEU A 32 -9.30 -8.70 -1.55
CA LEU A 32 -8.35 -7.91 -2.34
C LEU A 32 -8.47 -6.42 -2.04
N GLN A 33 -9.69 -5.90 -1.87
CA GLN A 33 -9.91 -4.52 -1.43
C GLN A 33 -9.28 -4.25 -0.06
N TRP A 34 -9.55 -5.10 0.94
CA TRP A 34 -8.97 -4.94 2.28
C TRP A 34 -7.44 -5.07 2.26
N PHE A 35 -6.91 -6.00 1.48
CA PHE A 35 -5.47 -6.18 1.31
C PHE A 35 -4.83 -4.90 0.77
N ASP A 36 -5.40 -4.33 -0.28
CA ASP A 36 -4.94 -3.08 -0.89
C ASP A 36 -5.06 -1.89 0.08
N TRP A 37 -6.18 -1.75 0.79
CA TRP A 37 -6.39 -0.65 1.74
C TRP A 37 -5.47 -0.75 2.97
N MET A 38 -5.24 -1.95 3.49
CA MET A 38 -4.23 -2.18 4.52
C MET A 38 -2.82 -1.88 4.01
N GLY A 39 -2.53 -2.23 2.75
CA GLY A 39 -1.30 -1.87 2.06
C GLY A 39 -1.10 -0.35 2.07
N VAL A 40 -2.09 0.41 1.60
CA VAL A 40 -2.06 1.88 1.59
C VAL A 40 -1.75 2.42 2.99
N GLN A 41 -2.47 1.98 4.00
CA GLN A 41 -2.26 2.41 5.39
C GLN A 41 -0.84 2.10 5.89
N ARG A 42 -0.34 0.90 5.63
CA ARG A 42 0.98 0.45 6.08
C ARG A 42 2.11 1.24 5.40
N HIS A 43 1.97 1.47 4.11
CA HIS A 43 2.96 2.23 3.33
C HIS A 43 2.99 3.70 3.72
N LEU A 44 1.85 4.34 3.97
CA LEU A 44 1.79 5.70 4.52
C LEU A 44 2.49 5.79 5.89
N LYS A 45 2.22 4.83 6.78
CA LYS A 45 2.89 4.74 8.09
C LYS A 45 4.41 4.59 7.93
N ALA A 46 4.86 3.72 7.02
CA ALA A 46 6.28 3.51 6.76
C ALA A 46 6.96 4.79 6.23
N THR A 47 6.34 5.49 5.29
CA THR A 47 6.83 6.78 4.78
C THR A 47 7.04 7.79 5.92
N GLY A 48 6.06 7.92 6.83
CA GLY A 48 6.18 8.79 8.01
C GLY A 48 7.31 8.36 8.96
N ILE A 49 7.50 7.05 9.16
CA ILE A 49 8.62 6.53 9.96
C ILE A 49 9.96 6.86 9.31
N PHE A 50 10.11 6.69 7.99
CA PHE A 50 11.35 6.99 7.27
C PHE A 50 11.69 8.48 7.32
N ALA A 51 10.71 9.36 7.10
CA ALA A 51 10.89 10.79 7.26
C ALA A 51 11.34 11.14 8.70
N ARG A 52 10.70 10.56 9.71
CA ARG A 52 11.07 10.77 11.12
C ARG A 52 12.49 10.28 11.44
N LEU A 53 12.89 9.10 10.92
CA LEU A 53 14.24 8.57 11.12
C LEU A 53 15.31 9.48 10.54
N ASN A 54 15.03 10.15 9.41
CA ASN A 54 15.92 11.16 8.87
C ASN A 54 15.99 12.39 9.80
N HIS A 55 14.85 13.02 10.09
CA HIS A 55 14.81 14.30 10.83
C HIS A 55 15.26 14.20 12.29
N ARG A 56 14.93 13.11 12.99
CA ARG A 56 15.19 12.95 14.43
C ARG A 56 16.45 12.15 14.70
N ASP A 57 16.65 11.07 13.96
CA ASP A 57 17.67 10.06 14.27
C ASP A 57 18.91 10.17 13.35
N GLY A 58 18.94 11.14 12.42
CA GLY A 58 20.08 11.38 11.53
C GLY A 58 20.34 10.24 10.54
N LYS A 59 19.30 9.51 10.13
CA LYS A 59 19.40 8.35 9.23
C LYS A 59 18.84 8.66 7.82
N PRO A 60 19.56 9.41 6.97
CA PRO A 60 19.06 9.82 5.65
C PRO A 60 18.89 8.67 4.67
N GLY A 61 19.54 7.51 4.89
CA GLY A 61 19.42 6.35 3.99
C GLY A 61 17.99 5.87 3.79
N TYR A 62 17.10 6.04 4.78
CA TYR A 62 15.69 5.65 4.67
C TYR A 62 14.86 6.55 3.74
N LEU A 63 15.35 7.75 3.38
CA LEU A 63 14.66 8.59 2.40
C LEU A 63 14.61 7.93 1.03
N LEU A 64 15.59 7.07 0.71
CA LEU A 64 15.65 6.33 -0.56
C LEU A 64 14.53 5.29 -0.70
N ASP A 65 13.91 4.88 0.42
CA ASP A 65 12.80 3.93 0.41
C ASP A 65 11.43 4.60 0.19
N ILE A 66 11.33 5.92 0.43
CA ILE A 66 10.08 6.69 0.32
C ILE A 66 9.47 6.66 -1.10
N PRO A 67 10.23 6.84 -2.19
CA PRO A 67 9.66 6.78 -3.53
C PRO A 67 8.96 5.45 -3.82
N ARG A 68 9.54 4.35 -3.37
CA ARG A 68 8.93 3.02 -3.54
C ARG A 68 7.65 2.88 -2.72
N THR A 69 7.63 3.34 -1.47
CA THR A 69 6.45 3.23 -0.62
C THR A 69 5.30 4.11 -1.12
N LEU A 70 5.59 5.33 -1.57
CA LEU A 70 4.56 6.23 -2.11
C LEU A 70 4.08 5.81 -3.50
N SER A 71 4.94 5.28 -4.37
CA SER A 71 4.54 4.75 -5.68
C SER A 71 3.48 3.65 -5.55
N TYR A 72 3.64 2.75 -4.57
CA TYR A 72 2.60 1.75 -4.26
C TYR A 72 1.28 2.39 -3.83
N VAL A 73 1.32 3.43 -3.00
CA VAL A 73 0.10 4.12 -2.54
C VAL A 73 -0.61 4.79 -3.72
N VAL A 74 0.12 5.47 -4.61
CA VAL A 74 -0.45 6.10 -5.81
C VAL A 74 -1.10 5.06 -6.72
N ASP A 75 -0.41 3.96 -7.02
CA ASP A 75 -0.95 2.88 -7.86
C ASP A 75 -2.24 2.30 -7.26
N VAL A 76 -2.25 2.00 -5.96
CA VAL A 76 -3.42 1.38 -5.33
C VAL A 76 -4.59 2.36 -5.23
N THR A 77 -4.34 3.60 -4.80
CA THR A 77 -5.40 4.60 -4.58
C THR A 77 -6.11 4.99 -5.88
N SER A 78 -5.44 4.94 -7.04
CA SER A 78 -6.05 5.22 -8.35
C SER A 78 -7.12 4.18 -8.77
N ARG A 79 -7.18 3.03 -8.10
CA ARG A 79 -8.10 1.92 -8.42
C ARG A 79 -9.40 1.96 -7.62
N TYR A 80 -9.48 2.80 -6.59
CA TYR A 80 -10.61 2.82 -5.66
C TYR A 80 -11.21 4.23 -5.59
N PRO A 81 -12.46 4.44 -6.02
CA PRO A 81 -13.14 5.73 -5.91
C PRO A 81 -13.14 6.28 -4.48
N GLU A 82 -13.22 5.42 -3.48
CA GLU A 82 -13.18 5.77 -2.06
C GLU A 82 -11.86 6.43 -1.64
N LEU A 83 -10.79 6.21 -2.41
CA LEU A 83 -9.45 6.72 -2.15
C LEU A 83 -9.03 7.85 -3.09
N GLN A 84 -9.93 8.33 -3.96
CA GLN A 84 -9.59 9.32 -4.99
C GLN A 84 -9.01 10.62 -4.39
N LEU A 85 -9.58 11.12 -3.30
CA LEU A 85 -9.08 12.34 -2.64
C LEU A 85 -7.62 12.20 -2.18
N LEU A 86 -7.24 11.01 -1.72
CA LEU A 86 -5.86 10.73 -1.33
C LEU A 86 -4.95 10.63 -2.57
N ASN A 87 -5.42 9.99 -3.64
CA ASN A 87 -4.69 9.90 -4.90
C ASN A 87 -4.37 11.30 -5.45
N ASP A 88 -5.38 12.16 -5.55
CA ASP A 88 -5.24 13.53 -6.05
C ASP A 88 -4.24 14.34 -5.21
N PHE A 89 -4.35 14.23 -3.88
CA PHE A 89 -3.42 14.90 -2.96
C PHE A 89 -1.98 14.44 -3.17
N LEU A 90 -1.75 13.14 -3.31
CA LEU A 90 -0.41 12.58 -3.51
C LEU A 90 0.19 12.99 -4.84
N GLN A 91 -0.60 12.95 -5.92
CA GLN A 91 -0.15 13.31 -7.25
C GLN A 91 0.29 14.78 -7.29
N GLN A 92 -0.52 15.69 -6.72
CA GLN A 92 -0.17 17.10 -6.57
C GLN A 92 1.12 17.32 -5.79
N ARG A 93 1.46 16.48 -4.80
CA ARG A 93 2.66 16.67 -3.97
C ARG A 93 3.91 16.02 -4.58
N ILE A 94 3.76 14.89 -5.27
CA ILE A 94 4.87 14.13 -5.86
C ILE A 94 5.32 14.76 -7.18
N ASP A 95 4.38 15.23 -8.02
CA ASP A 95 4.72 15.88 -9.29
C ASP A 95 5.52 17.18 -9.05
N ASN A 96 5.25 17.87 -7.94
CA ASN A 96 6.01 19.05 -7.53
C ASN A 96 7.46 18.74 -7.04
N ILE A 97 7.85 17.47 -6.91
CA ILE A 97 9.19 17.04 -6.45
C ILE A 97 10.09 16.62 -7.63
N ASN A 98 9.51 16.32 -8.80
CA ASN A 98 10.24 16.06 -10.05
C ASN A 98 9.77 17.05 -11.15
N PRO A 99 10.29 18.28 -11.20
CA PRO A 99 10.04 19.20 -12.32
C PRO A 99 10.67 18.74 -13.64
#